data_AF-O77699-F1
#
_entry.id   AF-O77699-F1
#
_cell.length_a   1.000
_cell.length_b   1.000
_cell.length_c   1.000
_cell.angle_alpha   90.00
_cell.angle_beta   90.00
_cell.angle_gamma   90.00
#
_symmetry.space_group_name_H-M   'P 1'
#
loop_
_entity.id
_entity.type
_entity.pdbx_description
1 polymer ?
#
loop_
_entity_poly.entity_id
_entity_poly.type
_entity_poly.pdbx_seq_one_letter_code
_entity_poly.pdbx_strand_id
1 'polypeptide(L)'
;QQQLLTIWYENLSGLREQTVAIKCLVVLVVALGLPFLAIGYWIAPCSRLGKVLRSPFMKFVAHAASFIIFLGLLVFNASDRFEGITTLPNITVIDYPKQIFRVKTTQFTWTEMLIMV
;
A
#
# COMPACT_ATOMS: atom_id res chain seq x y z
N GLN A 1 22.94 8.79 22.17
CA GLN A 1 22.13 8.05 21.17
C GLN A 1 21.24 6.93 21.75
N GLN A 2 21.57 6.32 22.89
CA GLN A 2 20.74 5.24 23.49
C GLN A 2 19.32 5.66 23.91
N GLN A 3 19.12 6.91 24.34
CA GLN A 3 17.79 7.42 24.72
C GLN A 3 16.82 7.46 23.51
N LEU A 4 17.28 7.96 22.37
CA LEU A 4 16.49 8.01 21.12
C LEU A 4 16.07 6.61 20.67
N LEU A 5 16.96 5.62 20.73
CA LEU A 5 16.62 4.23 20.39
C LEU A 5 15.60 3.62 21.35
N THR A 6 15.63 4.03 22.62
CA THR A 6 14.66 3.57 23.63
C THR A 6 13.28 4.14 23.36
N ILE A 7 13.18 5.41 22.95
CA ILE A 7 11.93 6.04 22.51
C ILE A 7 11.46 5.43 21.17
N TRP A 8 12.39 5.14 20.26
CA TRP A 8 12.07 4.61 18.93
C TRP A 8 11.42 3.22 18.98
N TYR A 9 11.95 2.34 19.84
CA TYR A 9 11.44 0.98 20.08
C TYR A 9 10.58 0.89 21.34
N GLU A 10 9.94 1.98 21.76
CA GLU A 10 9.03 1.99 22.90
C GLU A 10 7.88 1.00 22.65
N ASN A 11 7.59 0.11 23.61
CA ASN A 11 6.67 -1.04 23.48
C ASN A 11 7.12 -2.14 22.48
N LEU A 12 8.34 -2.05 21.93
CA LEU A 12 8.95 -2.99 20.98
C LEU A 12 10.38 -3.39 21.41
N SER A 13 10.63 -3.48 22.72
CA SER A 13 11.95 -3.83 23.27
C SER A 13 12.47 -5.17 22.74
N GLY A 14 11.59 -6.15 22.57
CA GLY A 14 11.93 -7.46 22.01
C GLY A 14 12.33 -7.43 20.54
N LEU A 15 11.86 -6.45 19.75
CA LEU A 15 12.25 -6.29 18.34
C LEU A 15 13.63 -5.65 18.20
N ARG A 16 14.07 -4.87 19.20
CA ARG A 16 15.36 -4.16 19.19
C ARG A 16 16.55 -5.10 19.00
N GLU A 17 16.55 -6.23 19.73
CA GLU A 17 17.65 -7.20 19.77
C GLU A 17 17.56 -8.29 18.68
N GLN A 18 16.52 -8.27 17.84
CA GLN A 18 16.35 -9.24 16.76
C GLN A 18 17.26 -8.99 15.57
N THR A 19 17.51 -10.05 14.80
CA THR A 19 18.24 -9.98 13.54
C THR A 19 17.51 -9.12 12.51
N VAL A 20 18.28 -8.54 11.58
CA VAL A 20 17.74 -7.69 10.51
C VAL A 20 16.71 -8.44 9.66
N ALA A 21 16.92 -9.74 9.40
CA ALA A 21 15.98 -10.57 8.65
C ALA A 21 14.60 -10.65 9.32
N ILE A 22 14.56 -10.83 10.65
CA ILE A 22 13.30 -10.87 11.41
C ILE A 22 12.62 -9.50 11.38
N LYS A 23 13.39 -8.41 11.51
CA LYS A 23 12.84 -7.05 11.39
C LYS A 23 12.21 -6.82 10.02
N CYS A 24 12.87 -7.22 8.94
CA CYS A 24 12.32 -7.13 7.58
C CYS A 24 11.04 -7.96 7.42
N LEU A 25 11.00 -9.18 7.95
CA LEU A 25 9.81 -10.04 7.88
C LEU A 25 8.63 -9.41 8.63
N VAL A 26 8.87 -8.91 9.85
CA VAL A 26 7.83 -8.21 10.65
C VAL A 26 7.31 -6.99 9.90
N VAL A 27 8.20 -6.18 9.32
CA VAL A 27 7.81 -5.01 8.52
C VAL A 27 6.95 -5.42 7.33
N LEU A 28 7.31 -6.49 6.63
CA LEU A 28 6.55 -7.01 5.48
C LEU A 28 5.15 -7.47 5.90
N VAL A 29 5.04 -8.25 6.98
CA VAL A 29 3.75 -8.70 7.51
C VAL A 29 2.88 -7.52 7.95
N VAL A 30 3.47 -6.53 8.63
CA VAL A 30 2.74 -5.31 9.04
C VAL A 30 2.30 -4.49 7.84
N ALA A 31 3.15 -4.38 6.80
CA ALA A 31 2.81 -3.67 5.57
C ALA A 31 1.64 -4.33 4.83
N LEU A 32 1.63 -5.66 4.71
CA LEU A 32 0.51 -6.40 4.10
C LEU A 32 -0.76 -6.37 4.98
N GLY A 33 -0.58 -6.41 6.30
CA GLY A 33 -1.68 -6.39 7.28
C GLY A 33 -2.22 -5.00 7.62
N LEU A 34 -1.66 -3.94 7.05
CA LEU A 34 -1.97 -2.54 7.35
C LEU A 34 -3.48 -2.20 7.29
N PRO A 35 -4.27 -2.62 6.29
CA PRO A 35 -5.71 -2.32 6.28
C PRO A 35 -6.45 -2.95 7.48
N PHE A 36 -6.07 -4.16 7.88
CA PHE A 36 -6.68 -4.83 9.05
C PHE A 36 -6.24 -4.18 10.36
N LEU A 37 -4.97 -3.78 10.46
CA LEU A 37 -4.44 -3.05 11.60
C LEU A 37 -5.12 -1.69 11.77
N ALA A 38 -5.43 -1.00 10.67
CA ALA A 38 -6.17 0.27 10.69
C ALA A 38 -7.60 0.09 11.23
N ILE A 39 -8.32 -0.94 10.77
CA ILE A 39 -9.67 -1.28 11.28
C ILE A 39 -9.60 -1.63 12.78
N GLY A 40 -8.65 -2.48 13.18
CA GLY A 40 -8.47 -2.84 14.59
C GLY A 40 -8.12 -1.65 15.49
N TYR A 41 -7.32 -0.71 14.98
CA TYR A 41 -7.01 0.53 15.69
C TYR A 41 -8.24 1.43 15.87
N TRP A 42 -9.10 1.52 14.87
CA TRP A 42 -10.37 2.26 14.97
C TRP A 42 -11.28 1.65 16.04
N ILE A 43 -11.48 0.33 16.01
CA ILE A 43 -12.42 -0.35 16.93
C ILE A 43 -11.92 -0.32 18.38
N ALA A 44 -10.63 -0.52 18.62
CA ALA A 44 -10.06 -0.64 19.97
C ALA A 44 -8.73 0.14 20.13
N PRO A 45 -8.78 1.48 20.15
CA PRO A 45 -7.59 2.33 20.19
C PRO A 45 -6.78 2.19 21.51
N CYS A 46 -7.43 1.80 22.61
CA CYS A 46 -6.82 1.63 23.93
C CYS A 46 -6.19 0.23 24.14
N SER A 47 -6.27 -0.66 23.14
CA SER A 47 -5.71 -2.01 23.20
C SER A 47 -4.17 -2.00 23.28
N ARG A 48 -3.57 -3.13 23.70
CA ARG A 48 -2.11 -3.31 23.67
C ARG A 48 -1.54 -3.11 22.26
N LEU A 49 -2.24 -3.59 21.24
CA LEU A 49 -1.87 -3.38 19.83
C LEU A 49 -1.98 -1.90 19.43
N GLY A 50 -3.02 -1.20 19.87
CA GLY A 50 -3.18 0.24 19.61
C GLY A 50 -2.05 1.09 20.20
N LYS A 51 -1.54 0.72 21.38
CA LYS A 51 -0.36 1.36 21.99
C LYS A 51 0.92 1.10 21.18
N VAL A 52 1.11 -0.12 20.68
CA VAL A 52 2.26 -0.47 19.82
C VAL A 52 2.21 0.27 18.48
N LEU A 53 1.03 0.34 17.84
CA LEU A 53 0.83 1.08 16.58
C LEU A 53 1.10 2.59 16.72
N ARG A 54 0.97 3.14 17.93
CA ARG A 54 1.25 4.56 18.21
C ARG A 54 2.76 4.85 18.35
N SER A 55 3.62 3.83 18.41
CA SER A 55 5.08 3.97 18.47
C SER A 55 5.63 4.66 17.20
N PRO A 56 6.72 5.42 17.29
CA PRO A 56 7.30 6.11 16.15
C PRO A 56 7.77 5.15 15.05
N PHE A 57 8.29 3.98 15.42
CA PHE A 57 8.68 2.95 14.45
C PHE A 57 7.48 2.43 13.64
N MET A 58 6.35 2.14 14.29
CA MET A 58 5.15 1.67 13.56
C MET A 58 4.58 2.73 12.63
N LYS A 59 4.64 4.02 13.00
CA LYS A 59 4.27 5.12 12.09
C LYS A 59 5.17 5.18 10.86
N PHE A 60 6.47 5.00 11.05
CA PHE A 60 7.42 4.92 9.93
C PHE A 60 7.10 3.73 9.01
N VAL A 61 6.88 2.54 9.58
CA VAL A 61 6.51 1.34 8.82
C VAL A 61 5.21 1.56 8.05
N ALA A 62 4.20 2.14 8.70
CA ALA A 62 2.92 2.42 8.06
C ALA A 62 3.10 3.38 6.86
N HIS A 63 3.87 4.44 7.03
CA HIS A 63 4.10 5.39 5.95
C HIS A 63 4.89 4.78 4.78
N ALA A 64 5.95 4.03 5.07
CA ALA A 64 6.74 3.32 4.06
C ALA A 64 5.90 2.28 3.31
N ALA A 65 5.06 1.53 4.03
CA ALA A 65 4.16 0.56 3.44
C ALA A 65 3.14 1.20 2.49
N SER A 66 2.48 2.28 2.91
CA SER A 66 1.56 3.04 2.05
C SER A 66 2.24 3.52 0.78
N PHE A 67 3.48 3.99 0.87
CA PHE A 67 4.25 4.42 -0.30
C PHE A 67 4.59 3.26 -1.24
N ILE A 68 5.01 2.11 -0.71
CA ILE A 68 5.30 0.91 -1.52
C ILE A 68 4.03 0.39 -2.21
N ILE A 69 2.89 0.37 -1.50
CA ILE A 69 1.60 -0.02 -2.07
C ILE A 69 1.19 0.92 -3.20
N PHE A 70 1.33 2.24 -3.00
CA PHE A 70 1.07 3.24 -4.04
C PHE A 70 1.92 2.99 -5.30
N LEU A 71 3.22 2.75 -5.15
CA LEU A 71 4.08 2.39 -6.29
C LEU A 71 3.64 1.09 -6.96
N GLY A 72 3.26 0.07 -6.17
CA GLY A 72 2.74 -1.19 -6.70
C GLY A 72 1.45 -0.99 -7.51
N LEU A 73 0.54 -0.13 -7.04
CA LEU A 73 -0.69 0.20 -7.77
C LEU A 73 -0.39 0.93 -9.09
N LEU A 74 0.58 1.85 -9.12
CA LEU A 74 1.01 2.50 -10.35
C LEU A 74 1.57 1.49 -11.37
N VAL A 75 2.42 0.57 -10.91
CA VAL A 75 2.98 -0.50 -11.76
C VAL A 75 1.88 -1.42 -12.26
N PHE A 76 0.92 -1.78 -11.42
CA PHE A 76 -0.23 -2.61 -11.79
C PHE A 76 -1.16 -1.89 -12.79
N ASN A 77 -1.39 -0.58 -12.62
CA ASN A 77 -2.14 0.21 -13.59
C ASN A 77 -1.45 0.24 -14.97
N ALA A 78 -0.12 0.26 -15.00
CA ALA A 78 0.66 0.23 -16.23
C ALA A 78 0.82 -1.18 -16.84
N SER A 79 0.45 -2.26 -16.12
CA SER A 79 0.83 -3.63 -16.49
C SER A 79 0.20 -4.14 -17.79
N ASP A 80 -1.00 -3.65 -18.12
CA ASP A 80 -1.72 -3.99 -19.36
C ASP A 80 -0.91 -3.68 -20.64
N ARG A 81 0.08 -2.77 -20.55
CA ARG A 81 0.89 -2.33 -21.68
C ARG A 81 2.31 -2.90 -21.70
N PHE A 82 2.65 -3.84 -20.83
CA PHE A 82 4.02 -4.36 -20.73
C PHE A 82 4.47 -5.14 -21.98
N GLU A 83 3.56 -5.85 -22.64
CA GLU A 83 3.84 -6.56 -23.90
C GLU A 83 3.62 -5.68 -25.15
N GLY A 84 3.27 -4.41 -24.94
CA GLY A 84 2.92 -3.47 -26.01
C GLY A 84 1.42 -3.44 -26.30
N ILE A 85 1.03 -2.56 -27.23
CA ILE A 85 -0.36 -2.38 -27.66
C ILE A 85 -0.70 -3.32 -28.83
N THR A 86 -1.86 -3.96 -28.79
CA THR A 86 -2.30 -4.93 -29.80
C THR A 86 -2.90 -4.29 -31.06
N THR A 87 -3.39 -3.05 -30.95
CA THR A 87 -4.09 -2.34 -32.03
C THR A 87 -3.33 -1.10 -32.47
N LEU A 88 -3.34 -0.81 -33.77
CA LEU A 88 -2.77 0.42 -34.31
C LEU A 88 -3.55 1.65 -33.79
N PRO A 89 -2.89 2.80 -33.59
CA PRO A 89 -3.52 4.02 -33.05
C PRO A 89 -4.62 4.62 -33.94
N ASN A 90 -4.67 4.26 -35.23
CA ASN A 90 -5.68 4.74 -36.18
C ASN A 90 -6.95 3.84 -36.22
N ILE A 91 -6.97 2.72 -35.49
CA ILE A 91 -8.10 1.78 -35.49
C ILE A 91 -8.90 1.94 -34.20
N THR A 92 -10.21 2.16 -34.31
CA THR A 92 -11.11 2.24 -33.15
C THR A 92 -11.83 0.90 -32.92
N VAL A 93 -11.75 0.38 -31.69
CA VAL A 93 -12.42 -0.87 -31.30
C VAL A 93 -13.55 -0.58 -30.30
N ILE A 94 -14.78 -0.86 -30.70
CA ILE A 94 -15.99 -0.72 -29.87
C ILE A 94 -16.55 -2.10 -29.53
N ASP A 95 -17.19 -2.21 -28.37
CA ASP A 95 -17.81 -3.46 -27.89
C ASP A 95 -19.16 -3.71 -28.54
N TYR A 96 -19.91 -2.65 -28.86
CA TYR A 96 -21.21 -2.70 -29.52
C TYR A 96 -21.43 -1.47 -30.43
N PRO A 97 -22.27 -1.57 -31.49
CA PRO A 97 -22.29 -0.59 -32.58
C PRO A 97 -22.78 0.82 -32.21
N LYS A 98 -23.49 0.98 -31.08
CA LYS A 98 -23.97 2.29 -30.61
C LYS A 98 -23.05 2.93 -29.56
N GLN A 99 -21.94 2.30 -29.20
CA GLN A 99 -21.03 2.80 -28.18
C GLN A 99 -20.19 3.96 -28.70
N ILE A 100 -20.08 5.03 -27.91
CA ILE A 100 -19.19 6.15 -28.22
C ILE A 100 -17.75 5.74 -27.84
N PHE A 101 -16.84 5.70 -28.82
CA PHE A 101 -15.44 5.29 -28.61
C PHE A 101 -14.74 6.05 -27.48
N ARG A 102 -14.96 7.37 -27.38
CA ARG A 102 -14.39 8.21 -26.32
C ARG A 102 -14.77 7.75 -24.91
N VAL A 103 -16.00 7.26 -24.73
CA VAL A 103 -16.46 6.77 -23.42
C VAL A 103 -15.63 5.56 -22.98
N LYS A 104 -15.34 4.64 -23.91
CA LYS A 104 -14.53 3.45 -23.62
C LYS A 104 -13.09 3.80 -23.20
N THR A 105 -12.48 4.83 -23.80
CA THR A 105 -11.06 5.15 -23.56
C THR A 105 -10.80 6.04 -22.36
N THR A 106 -11.80 6.77 -21.85
CA THR A 106 -11.63 7.71 -20.73
C THR A 106 -12.35 7.28 -19.45
N GLN A 107 -12.89 6.06 -19.42
CA GLN A 107 -13.54 5.52 -18.21
C GLN A 107 -12.50 5.18 -17.16
N PHE A 108 -12.79 5.57 -15.91
CA PHE A 108 -11.94 5.23 -14.77
C PHE A 108 -12.08 3.75 -14.39
N THR A 109 -10.93 3.11 -14.22
CA THR A 109 -10.78 1.77 -13.67
C THR A 109 -10.76 1.82 -12.14
N TRP A 110 -11.06 0.69 -11.51
CA TRP A 110 -10.98 0.54 -10.05
C TRP A 110 -9.58 0.84 -9.51
N THR A 111 -8.53 0.44 -10.23
CA THR A 111 -7.15 0.74 -9.84
C THR A 111 -6.87 2.24 -9.85
N GLU A 112 -7.34 2.97 -10.86
CA GLU A 112 -7.18 4.44 -10.91
C GLU A 112 -7.93 5.12 -9.77
N MET A 113 -9.14 4.66 -9.45
CA MET A 113 -9.89 5.14 -8.28
C MET A 113 -9.12 4.92 -6.98
N LEU A 114 -8.44 3.78 -6.81
CA LEU A 114 -7.63 3.48 -5.64
C LEU A 114 -6.33 4.31 -5.56
N ILE A 115 -5.78 4.74 -6.69
CA ILE A 115 -4.58 5.60 -6.74
C ILE A 115 -4.93 7.05 -6.40
N MET A 116 -6.15 7.50 -6.75
CA MET A 116 -6.60 8.88 -6.56
C MET A 116 -7.12 9.20 -5.15
N VAL A 117 -7.52 8.18 -4.38
CA VAL A 117 -8.04 8.30 -2.99
C VAL A 117 -6.89 8.23 -1.99
#